data_AF-A0AAN9CN61-F1
#
_entry.id   AF-A0AAN9CN61-F1
#
_cell.length_a   1.000
_cell.length_b   1.000
_cell.length_c   1.000
_cell.angle_alpha   90.00
_cell.angle_beta   90.00
_cell.angle_gamma   90.00
#
_symmetry.space_group_name_H-M   'P 1'
#
loop_
_entity.id
_entity.type
_entity.pdbx_description
1 polymer ?
#
loop_
_entity_poly.entity_id
_entity_poly.type
_entity_poly.pdbx_seq_one_letter_code
_entity_poly.pdbx_strand_id
1 'polypeptide(L)'
;MEAAKLLCDSLFRWLENREECAGELSKLTQELENVPQGSNIFQAFRAVLSRSAASASVSPTPTATEAGVSSSAFNKASELIKEDEKVGTSIQKLLRDLKVRCGEDLKVRCGEAPLGAHADELDCEVTSQLMWALARRSKTPVPLDFLRGFNRATFFRHMTPGGLAPAEASDFICKALGLDRSPEITSSLKVSAKEMVKNIELIGIKAEAGSKALGATGLGISLYDLIGECEKMVKGNRVTEASKFLQDSSRQILEGQQKLKEQLDAMHEIIQKLVQMKNLIQNLGGYSLSMNEDEQRIMAYIMGTCTDNTVVSWLQELTHQNEFVNLLRFFRENLGRIFLDLTNPSGDDIDIVFVAHGRIVDLFMPAGGLVPTPNIRDTVIYSPWNCAIDSNTAFGIAQGFIRVTNREFYNNMVGNIAQFEPNPLPDHWNSMRGSLHNIPGILLSPVTQEERAWDFFHQFWTNRGMEIEDRVIIPYVVPQDEVNAFREIPLYMFIFVTSCILSIHDRTATVHLAACLGRGGSPARPEEWRTQYAYTSDGTVMTVNMDDRDMDTELFRALRSLFGGR
;
A
#
# COMPACT_ATOMS: atom_id res chain seq x y z
N MET A 1 -5.93 13.48 12.72
CA MET A 1 -4.60 14.15 12.65
C MET A 1 -3.96 14.43 14.02
N GLU A 2 -4.54 15.22 14.93
CA GLU A 2 -3.88 15.53 16.23
C GLU A 2 -3.66 14.28 17.11
N ALA A 3 -4.61 13.34 17.12
CA ALA A 3 -4.48 12.08 17.86
C ALA A 3 -3.26 11.25 17.42
N ALA A 4 -2.98 11.16 16.11
CA ALA A 4 -1.83 10.41 15.60
C ALA A 4 -0.48 11.07 15.95
N LYS A 5 -0.43 12.41 15.96
CA LYS A 5 0.75 13.16 16.41
C LYS A 5 1.03 12.91 17.89
N LEU A 6 0.01 13.06 18.75
CA LEU A 6 0.13 12.80 20.19
C LEU A 6 0.50 11.33 20.46
N LEU A 7 -0.05 10.40 19.68
CA LEU A 7 0.30 8.98 19.76
C LEU A 7 1.79 8.76 19.44
N CYS A 8 2.27 9.34 18.34
CA CYS A 8 3.67 9.27 17.93
C CYS A 8 4.60 9.85 19.02
N ASP A 9 4.30 11.04 19.53
CA ASP A 9 5.09 11.67 20.60
C ASP A 9 5.07 10.84 21.90
N SER A 10 3.93 10.23 22.23
CA SER A 10 3.82 9.34 23.40
C SER A 10 4.63 8.06 23.23
N LEU A 11 4.69 7.48 22.01
CA LEU A 11 5.51 6.29 21.72
C LEU A 11 7.00 6.58 21.90
N PHE A 12 7.50 7.72 21.41
CA PHE A 12 8.90 8.10 21.60
C PHE A 12 9.22 8.35 23.08
N ARG A 13 8.34 9.05 23.81
CA ARG A 13 8.50 9.24 25.26
C ARG A 13 8.49 7.91 26.02
N TRP A 14 7.64 6.97 25.61
CA TRP A 14 7.59 5.63 26.20
C TRP A 14 8.90 4.86 25.99
N LEU A 15 9.48 4.94 24.79
CA LEU A 15 10.79 4.34 24.49
C LEU A 15 11.90 4.93 25.39
N GLU A 16 11.92 6.25 25.57
CA GLU A 16 12.89 6.94 26.43
C GLU A 16 12.75 6.51 27.91
N ASN A 17 11.51 6.45 28.43
CA ASN A 17 11.24 6.04 29.81
C ASN A 17 11.67 4.58 30.07
N ARG A 18 11.42 3.67 29.11
CA ARG A 18 11.80 2.26 29.20
C ARG A 18 13.31 2.06 29.20
N GLU A 19 14.03 2.82 28.39
CA GLU A 19 15.50 2.81 28.36
C GLU A 19 16.08 3.25 29.69
N GLU A 20 15.60 4.37 30.24
CA GLU A 20 16.06 4.88 31.53
C GLU A 20 15.72 3.90 32.66
N CYS A 21 14.51 3.32 32.65
CA CYS A 21 14.09 2.32 33.62
C CYS A 21 15.00 1.07 33.57
N ALA A 22 15.31 0.54 32.39
CA ALA A 22 16.23 -0.59 32.26
C ALA A 22 17.64 -0.27 32.78
N GLY A 23 18.10 0.97 32.58
CA GLY A 23 19.32 1.49 33.18
C GLY A 23 19.30 1.47 34.71
N GLU A 24 18.22 1.95 35.33
CA GLU A 24 18.08 1.94 36.80
C GLU A 24 17.89 0.52 37.37
N LEU A 25 17.19 -0.38 36.67
CA LEU A 25 17.08 -1.80 37.06
C LEU A 25 18.44 -2.51 37.02
N SER A 26 19.28 -2.18 36.03
CA SER A 26 20.64 -2.70 35.93
C SER A 26 21.53 -2.20 37.08
N LYS A 27 21.40 -0.93 37.48
CA LYS A 27 22.09 -0.40 38.67
C LYS A 27 21.64 -1.11 39.95
N LEU A 28 20.32 -1.30 40.12
CA LEU A 28 19.77 -2.02 41.27
C LEU A 28 20.28 -3.47 41.34
N THR A 29 20.42 -4.12 40.18
CA THR A 29 21.02 -5.46 40.07
C THR A 29 22.46 -5.47 40.59
N GLN A 30 23.30 -4.53 40.12
CA GLN A 30 24.69 -4.41 40.58
C GLN A 30 24.77 -4.12 42.09
N GLU A 31 23.88 -3.28 42.61
CA GLU A 31 23.82 -3.00 44.03
C GLU A 31 23.50 -4.25 44.83
N LEU A 32 22.50 -5.04 44.42
CA LEU A 32 22.13 -6.30 45.08
C LEU A 32 23.26 -7.34 45.07
N GLU A 33 24.03 -7.41 43.99
CA GLU A 33 25.17 -8.35 43.86
C GLU A 33 26.36 -7.98 44.74
N ASN A 34 26.55 -6.68 44.99
CA ASN A 34 27.65 -6.17 45.82
C ASN A 34 27.35 -6.24 47.32
N VAL A 35 26.13 -6.64 47.72
CA VAL A 35 25.80 -6.74 49.14
C VAL A 35 26.45 -8.00 49.76
N PRO A 36 27.25 -7.86 50.84
CA PRO A 36 27.86 -9.01 51.51
C PRO A 36 26.82 -10.01 52.03
N GLN A 37 27.10 -11.31 51.81
CA GLN A 37 26.33 -12.40 52.41
C GLN A 37 26.31 -12.26 53.94
N GLY A 38 25.14 -11.96 54.51
CA GLY A 38 24.94 -11.79 55.95
C GLY A 38 24.61 -10.37 56.41
N SER A 39 24.64 -9.37 55.53
CA SER A 39 24.10 -8.04 55.87
C SER A 39 22.56 -8.05 55.89
N ASN A 40 21.98 -7.17 56.69
CA ASN A 40 20.53 -7.05 56.87
C ASN A 40 19.88 -6.32 55.67
N ILE A 41 20.06 -6.84 54.45
CA ILE A 41 19.48 -6.35 53.17
C ILE A 41 18.02 -5.96 53.35
N PHE A 42 17.30 -6.76 54.12
CA PHE A 42 15.90 -6.56 54.42
C PHE A 42 15.60 -5.21 55.10
N GLN A 43 16.49 -4.69 55.97
CA GLN A 43 16.31 -3.37 56.59
C GLN A 43 16.57 -2.21 55.63
N ALA A 44 17.59 -2.32 54.77
CA ALA A 44 17.85 -1.33 53.72
C ALA A 44 16.69 -1.28 52.71
N PHE A 45 16.22 -2.43 52.22
CA PHE A 45 15.08 -2.52 51.31
C PHE A 45 13.77 -2.03 51.96
N ARG A 46 13.56 -2.34 53.25
CA ARG A 46 12.38 -1.90 54.03
C ARG A 46 12.37 -0.38 54.27
N ALA A 47 13.52 0.26 54.48
CA ALA A 47 13.63 1.73 54.63
C ALA A 47 13.28 2.48 53.35
N VAL A 48 13.54 1.87 52.18
CA VAL A 48 13.20 2.40 50.86
C VAL A 48 11.71 2.24 50.58
N LEU A 49 11.14 1.05 50.83
CA LEU A 49 9.73 0.75 50.57
C LEU A 49 8.75 1.42 51.54
N SER A 50 9.17 1.68 52.78
CA SER A 50 8.32 2.40 53.75
C SER A 50 8.14 3.89 53.42
N ARG A 51 9.00 4.47 52.57
CA ARG A 51 8.89 5.87 52.11
C ARG A 51 7.97 6.06 50.91
N SER A 52 7.70 5.02 50.12
CA SER A 52 6.82 5.12 48.95
C SER A 52 5.33 4.88 49.26
N ALA A 53 5.00 4.43 50.49
CA ALA A 53 3.64 4.09 50.90
C ALA A 53 3.04 4.98 52.03
N ALA A 54 3.79 5.92 52.62
CA ALA A 54 3.30 6.70 53.77
C ALA A 54 3.56 8.20 53.65
N SER A 55 2.48 8.98 53.77
CA SER A 55 2.47 10.41 54.10
C SER A 55 3.34 10.70 55.33
N ALA A 56 4.10 11.79 55.24
CA ALA A 56 5.04 12.37 56.21
C ALA A 56 4.79 12.04 57.71
N SER A 57 5.74 11.34 58.33
CA SER A 57 6.13 11.58 59.72
C SER A 57 7.60 11.21 59.94
N VAL A 58 8.41 12.23 60.25
CA VAL A 58 9.86 12.13 60.47
C VAL A 58 10.13 11.77 61.94
N SER A 59 11.03 10.81 62.17
CA SER A 59 11.70 10.65 63.48
C SER A 59 13.19 10.32 63.24
N PRO A 60 14.15 10.85 64.03
CA PRO A 60 15.57 10.79 63.70
C PRO A 60 16.37 9.70 64.44
N THR A 61 17.27 9.05 63.68
CA THR A 61 18.60 8.45 64.06
C THR A 61 18.65 7.15 64.90
N PRO A 62 19.71 6.28 64.79
CA PRO A 62 21.07 6.58 64.33
C PRO A 62 21.66 5.72 63.19
N THR A 63 22.76 6.27 62.67
CA THR A 63 23.68 5.85 61.62
C THR A 63 24.32 4.47 61.85
N ALA A 64 24.01 3.54 60.95
CA ALA A 64 24.93 2.49 60.56
C ALA A 64 25.35 2.76 59.11
N THR A 65 26.63 3.02 58.89
CA THR A 65 27.26 2.96 57.57
C THR A 65 27.31 1.50 57.13
N GLU A 66 26.14 0.95 56.78
CA GLU A 66 26.04 -0.28 55.99
C GLU A 66 26.09 0.13 54.52
N ALA A 67 26.87 -0.60 53.72
CA ALA A 67 26.93 -0.48 52.27
C ALA A 67 25.52 -0.72 51.71
N GLY A 68 24.76 0.38 51.62
CA GLY A 68 23.35 0.37 51.32
C GLY A 68 23.13 0.17 49.84
N VAL A 69 22.26 -0.78 49.52
CA VAL A 69 21.48 -0.72 48.28
C VAL A 69 20.90 0.69 48.21
N SER A 70 21.22 1.43 47.14
CA SER A 70 20.92 2.84 47.07
C SER A 70 19.42 3.03 46.95
N SER A 71 18.84 3.64 47.99
CA SER A 71 17.47 4.16 47.95
C SER A 71 17.20 5.01 46.70
N SER A 72 18.24 5.63 46.10
CA SER A 72 18.06 6.50 44.95
C SER A 72 17.71 5.74 43.67
N ALA A 73 18.37 4.61 43.39
CA ALA A 73 18.15 3.85 42.15
C ALA A 73 16.75 3.23 42.14
N PHE A 74 16.33 2.67 43.27
CA PHE A 74 14.99 2.11 43.41
C PHE A 74 13.90 3.20 43.35
N ASN A 75 14.08 4.33 44.03
CA ASN A 75 13.09 5.41 43.99
C ASN A 75 12.96 5.97 42.57
N LYS A 76 14.09 6.15 41.88
CA LYS A 76 14.10 6.65 40.50
C LYS A 76 13.45 5.65 39.54
N ALA A 77 13.77 4.35 39.65
CA ALA A 77 13.08 3.30 38.89
C ALA A 77 11.57 3.32 39.17
N SER A 78 11.15 3.45 40.44
CA SER A 78 9.72 3.52 40.79
C SER A 78 9.01 4.75 40.23
N GLU A 79 9.66 5.91 40.18
CA GLU A 79 9.13 7.13 39.55
C GLU A 79 9.00 6.96 38.02
N LEU A 80 10.04 6.43 37.36
CA LEU A 80 10.01 6.13 35.93
C LEU A 80 8.91 5.15 35.57
N ILE A 81 8.65 4.17 36.43
CA ILE A 81 7.59 3.17 36.25
C ILE A 81 6.20 3.80 36.31
N LYS A 82 5.96 4.70 37.27
CA LYS A 82 4.71 5.47 37.36
C LYS A 82 4.49 6.32 36.12
N GLU A 83 5.56 6.93 35.62
CA GLU A 83 5.50 7.72 34.40
C GLU A 83 5.25 6.85 33.16
N ASP A 84 5.96 5.72 33.04
CA ASP A 84 5.78 4.75 31.96
C ASP A 84 4.35 4.22 31.88
N GLU A 85 3.74 3.85 33.00
CA GLU A 85 2.35 3.38 33.06
C GLU A 85 1.37 4.47 32.61
N LYS A 86 1.59 5.71 33.06
CA LYS A 86 0.79 6.87 32.63
C LYS A 86 0.92 7.10 31.13
N VAL A 87 2.13 6.99 30.58
CA VAL A 87 2.37 7.12 29.13
C VAL A 87 1.75 5.95 28.36
N GLY A 88 1.89 4.71 28.83
CA GLY A 88 1.27 3.52 28.21
C GLY A 88 -0.26 3.59 28.17
N THR A 89 -0.88 4.02 29.26
CA THR A 89 -2.33 4.27 29.33
C THR A 89 -2.75 5.37 28.35
N SER A 90 -1.93 6.43 28.24
CA SER A 90 -2.14 7.51 27.26
C SER A 90 -2.05 6.98 25.82
N ILE A 91 -1.05 6.15 25.50
CA ILE A 91 -0.89 5.51 24.18
C ILE A 91 -2.14 4.71 23.82
N GLN A 92 -2.67 3.89 24.73
CA GLN A 92 -3.90 3.14 24.48
C GLN A 92 -5.09 4.03 24.19
N LYS A 93 -5.28 5.06 25.01
CA LYS A 93 -6.40 5.98 24.86
C LYS A 93 -6.30 6.69 23.52
N LEU A 94 -5.10 7.13 23.14
CA LEU A 94 -4.82 7.80 21.87
C LEU A 94 -5.00 6.85 20.68
N LEU A 95 -4.58 5.57 20.78
CA LEU A 95 -4.82 4.59 19.72
C LEU A 95 -6.31 4.28 19.58
N ARG A 96 -7.04 4.10 20.69
CA ARG A 96 -8.51 3.91 20.68
C ARG A 96 -9.22 5.11 20.07
N ASP A 97 -8.86 6.33 20.48
CA ASP A 97 -9.39 7.57 19.91
C ASP A 97 -9.08 7.68 18.41
N LEU A 98 -7.85 7.34 18.01
CA LEU A 98 -7.45 7.31 16.60
C LEU A 98 -8.28 6.30 15.81
N LYS A 99 -8.48 5.08 16.32
CA LYS A 99 -9.32 4.06 15.68
C LYS A 99 -10.78 4.51 15.53
N VAL A 100 -11.34 5.12 16.57
CA VAL A 100 -12.72 5.66 16.51
C VAL A 100 -12.83 6.73 15.44
N ARG A 101 -11.93 7.72 15.43
CA ARG A 101 -11.91 8.79 14.43
C ARG A 101 -11.70 8.27 13.01
N CYS A 102 -10.74 7.35 12.82
CA CYS A 102 -10.52 6.73 11.52
C CYS A 102 -11.75 5.96 11.04
N GLY A 103 -12.46 5.29 11.96
CA GLY A 103 -13.72 4.60 11.66
C GLY A 103 -14.86 5.55 11.31
N GLU A 104 -14.97 6.69 11.99
CA GLU A 104 -15.93 7.75 11.67
C GLU A 104 -15.63 8.38 10.31
N ASP A 105 -14.37 8.74 10.05
CA ASP A 105 -13.92 9.28 8.76
C ASP A 105 -14.15 8.27 7.62
N LEU A 106 -13.98 6.97 7.87
CA LEU A 106 -14.29 5.91 6.91
C LEU A 106 -15.79 5.79 6.64
N LYS A 107 -16.64 5.85 7.67
CA LYS A 107 -18.11 5.83 7.48
C LYS A 107 -18.59 7.02 6.67
N VAL A 108 -18.03 8.21 6.90
CA VAL A 108 -18.35 9.41 6.12
C VAL A 108 -17.93 9.25 4.66
N ARG A 109 -16.76 8.64 4.40
CA ARG A 109 -16.23 8.47 3.03
C ARG A 109 -16.87 7.31 2.25
N CYS A 110 -17.15 6.20 2.92
CA CYS A 110 -17.53 4.94 2.27
C CYS A 110 -19.01 4.55 2.47
N GLY A 111 -19.77 5.30 3.28
CA GLY A 111 -21.15 4.99 3.63
C GLY A 111 -21.31 3.97 4.77
N GLU A 112 -22.57 3.67 5.15
CA GLU A 112 -22.92 2.73 6.22
C GLU A 112 -22.86 1.27 5.75
N ALA A 113 -21.67 0.77 5.44
CA ALA A 113 -21.47 -0.67 5.22
C ALA A 113 -21.16 -1.40 6.55
N PRO A 114 -21.46 -2.71 6.67
CA PRO A 114 -21.36 -3.45 7.93
C PRO A 114 -19.91 -3.51 8.45
N LEU A 115 -19.74 -3.23 9.76
CA LEU A 115 -18.45 -3.05 10.47
C LEU A 115 -17.36 -4.11 10.23
N GLY A 116 -17.72 -5.33 9.81
CA GLY A 116 -16.78 -6.42 9.55
C GLY A 116 -16.05 -6.34 8.21
N ALA A 117 -16.61 -5.63 7.22
CA ALA A 117 -16.02 -5.54 5.88
C ALA A 117 -14.82 -4.56 5.80
N HIS A 118 -14.64 -3.70 6.81
CA HIS A 118 -13.69 -2.58 6.79
C HIS A 118 -12.53 -2.71 7.78
N ALA A 119 -12.31 -3.89 8.37
CA ALA A 119 -11.23 -4.05 9.36
C ALA A 119 -9.85 -3.69 8.79
N ASP A 120 -9.57 -4.12 7.55
CA ASP A 120 -8.31 -3.79 6.88
C ASP A 120 -8.26 -2.33 6.40
N GLU A 121 -9.40 -1.71 6.05
CA GLU A 121 -9.48 -0.28 5.75
C GLU A 121 -9.20 0.59 6.97
N LEU A 122 -9.71 0.19 8.14
CA LEU A 122 -9.45 0.87 9.40
C LEU A 122 -7.97 0.80 9.77
N ASP A 123 -7.37 -0.40 9.71
CA ASP A 123 -5.94 -0.58 9.99
C ASP A 123 -5.07 0.21 8.99
N CYS A 124 -5.47 0.25 7.72
CA CYS A 124 -4.82 1.06 6.68
C CYS A 124 -4.87 2.56 7.01
N GLU A 125 -6.04 3.10 7.36
CA GLU A 125 -6.20 4.52 7.71
C GLU A 125 -5.41 4.89 8.98
N VAL A 126 -5.46 4.05 10.02
CA VAL A 126 -4.66 4.23 11.25
C VAL A 126 -3.17 4.27 10.91
N THR A 127 -2.71 3.35 10.06
CA THR A 127 -1.33 3.31 9.59
C THR A 127 -0.95 4.58 8.83
N SER A 128 -1.76 5.03 7.88
CA SER A 128 -1.47 6.24 7.10
C SER A 128 -1.34 7.47 7.99
N GLN A 129 -2.20 7.61 9.01
CA GLN A 129 -2.10 8.72 9.95
C GLN A 129 -0.85 8.62 10.85
N LEU A 130 -0.45 7.41 11.25
CA LEU A 130 0.76 7.20 12.05
C LEU A 130 2.02 7.48 11.25
N MET A 131 2.12 6.96 10.02
CA MET A 131 3.20 7.27 9.08
C MET A 131 3.29 8.77 8.82
N TRP A 132 2.16 9.44 8.63
CA TRP A 132 2.12 10.89 8.46
C TRP A 132 2.63 11.65 9.69
N ALA A 133 2.25 11.23 10.90
CA ALA A 133 2.74 11.82 12.14
C ALA A 133 4.27 11.63 12.28
N LEU A 134 4.78 10.45 11.94
CA LEU A 134 6.21 10.13 11.94
C LEU A 134 6.98 10.97 10.90
N ALA A 135 6.42 11.15 9.70
CA ALA A 135 6.97 12.01 8.66
C ALA A 135 7.08 13.48 9.15
N ARG A 136 6.03 13.98 9.81
CA ARG A 136 6.04 15.35 10.37
C ARG A 136 7.08 15.51 11.47
N ARG A 137 7.22 14.54 12.37
CA ARG A 137 8.22 14.56 13.44
C ARG A 137 9.65 14.62 12.89
N SER A 138 9.90 13.89 11.81
CA SER A 138 11.18 13.86 11.10
C SER A 138 11.39 15.01 10.10
N LYS A 139 10.43 15.95 10.02
CA LYS A 139 10.46 17.09 9.08
C LYS A 139 10.48 16.67 7.60
N THR A 140 9.96 15.49 7.28
CA THR A 140 9.76 15.03 5.91
C THR A 140 8.34 15.42 5.46
N PRO A 141 8.19 16.38 4.53
CA PRO A 141 6.87 16.82 4.08
C PRO A 141 6.22 15.73 3.21
N VAL A 142 5.15 15.11 3.71
CA VAL A 142 4.40 14.10 2.98
C VAL A 142 2.90 14.34 3.13
N PRO A 143 2.15 14.50 2.02
CA PRO A 143 0.69 14.58 2.07
C PRO A 143 0.10 13.30 2.66
N LEU A 144 -0.90 13.44 3.54
CA LEU A 144 -1.58 12.29 4.15
C LEU A 144 -2.28 11.43 3.09
N ASP A 145 -2.89 12.08 2.09
CA ASP A 145 -3.60 11.42 1.00
C ASP A 145 -2.68 10.54 0.16
N PHE A 146 -1.44 10.98 -0.09
CA PHE A 146 -0.43 10.14 -0.73
C PHE A 146 -0.13 8.85 0.07
N LEU A 147 -0.02 8.96 1.41
CA LEU A 147 0.19 7.80 2.28
C LEU A 147 -1.06 6.90 2.35
N ARG A 148 -2.27 7.45 2.18
CA ARG A 148 -3.51 6.68 2.07
C ARG A 148 -3.55 5.90 0.77
N GLY A 149 -3.30 6.56 -0.37
CA GLY A 149 -3.23 5.92 -1.68
C GLY A 149 -2.19 4.79 -1.70
N PHE A 150 -0.99 5.05 -1.19
CA PHE A 150 0.06 4.04 -1.09
C PHE A 150 -0.31 2.85 -0.19
N ASN A 151 -0.79 3.12 1.03
CA ASN A 151 -1.18 2.04 1.94
C ASN A 151 -2.37 1.25 1.37
N ARG A 152 -3.35 1.89 0.72
CA ARG A 152 -4.40 1.16 0.00
C ARG A 152 -3.82 0.25 -1.09
N ALA A 153 -2.91 0.76 -1.92
CA ALA A 153 -2.24 -0.07 -2.93
C ALA A 153 -1.50 -1.28 -2.34
N THR A 154 -0.91 -1.12 -1.16
CA THR A 154 -0.03 -2.12 -0.53
C THR A 154 -0.77 -3.14 0.35
N PHE A 155 -1.80 -2.70 1.09
CA PHE A 155 -2.53 -3.53 2.07
C PHE A 155 -3.59 -4.46 1.46
N PHE A 156 -4.08 -4.18 0.25
CA PHE A 156 -5.31 -4.80 -0.25
C PHE A 156 -5.10 -5.87 -1.33
N ARG A 157 -3.88 -6.35 -1.55
CA ARG A 157 -3.65 -7.50 -2.45
C ARG A 157 -4.25 -8.82 -1.95
N HIS A 158 -4.83 -8.83 -0.73
CA HIS A 158 -5.46 -10.01 -0.13
C HIS A 158 -6.85 -10.37 -0.69
N MET A 159 -7.46 -9.56 -1.56
CA MET A 159 -8.83 -9.82 -2.05
C MET A 159 -8.94 -10.44 -3.44
N THR A 160 -7.84 -10.62 -4.19
CA THR A 160 -7.87 -11.31 -5.48
C THR A 160 -7.34 -12.75 -5.35
N PRO A 161 -8.09 -13.78 -5.79
CA PRO A 161 -7.57 -15.14 -5.90
C PRO A 161 -6.29 -15.15 -6.77
N GLY A 162 -5.15 -15.51 -6.19
CA GLY A 162 -3.84 -15.54 -6.87
C GLY A 162 -2.81 -14.51 -6.40
N GLY A 163 -3.11 -13.66 -5.39
CA GLY A 163 -2.10 -12.81 -4.75
C GLY A 163 -1.07 -13.63 -3.94
N LEU A 164 0.19 -13.15 -3.87
CA LEU A 164 1.23 -13.76 -3.03
C LEU A 164 0.73 -13.88 -1.58
N ALA A 165 1.13 -14.97 -0.92
CA ALA A 165 0.88 -15.10 0.51
C ALA A 165 1.54 -13.91 1.24
N PRO A 166 0.92 -13.33 2.29
CA PRO A 166 1.46 -12.19 3.02
C PRO A 166 2.94 -12.35 3.45
N ALA A 167 3.40 -13.59 3.62
CA ALA A 167 4.78 -13.92 3.98
C ALA A 167 5.80 -13.71 2.84
N GLU A 168 5.40 -13.82 1.56
CA GLU A 168 6.28 -13.72 0.39
C GLU A 168 6.44 -12.26 -0.07
N ALA A 169 5.38 -11.45 0.06
CA ALA A 169 5.37 -10.02 -0.22
C ALA A 169 6.35 -9.21 0.65
N SER A 170 6.55 -9.64 1.90
CA SER A 170 7.41 -8.95 2.86
C SER A 170 8.90 -9.21 2.64
N ASP A 171 9.29 -10.46 2.36
CA ASP A 171 10.69 -10.82 2.08
C ASP A 171 11.21 -10.04 0.86
N PHE A 172 10.29 -9.76 -0.06
CA PHE A 172 10.52 -9.01 -1.28
C PHE A 172 10.74 -7.50 -1.05
N ILE A 173 9.88 -6.84 -0.26
CA ILE A 173 10.06 -5.41 0.09
C ILE A 173 11.37 -5.19 0.87
N CYS A 174 11.81 -6.14 1.71
CA CYS A 174 13.13 -6.05 2.36
C CYS A 174 14.28 -6.03 1.34
N LYS A 175 14.24 -6.95 0.37
CA LYS A 175 15.23 -7.04 -0.73
C LYS A 175 15.22 -5.79 -1.60
N ALA A 176 14.04 -5.26 -1.90
CA ALA A 176 13.80 -4.01 -2.64
C ALA A 176 14.54 -2.80 -2.08
N LEU A 177 14.44 -2.70 -0.76
CA LEU A 177 14.85 -1.56 -0.01
C LEU A 177 16.34 -1.72 0.37
N GLY A 178 17.01 -2.79 -0.04
CA GLY A 178 18.40 -3.05 0.32
C GLY A 178 18.58 -3.31 1.82
N LEU A 179 17.53 -3.78 2.50
CA LEU A 179 17.50 -4.03 3.94
C LEU A 179 18.00 -5.42 4.32
N ASP A 180 18.58 -6.16 3.36
CA ASP A 180 19.09 -7.53 3.45
C ASP A 180 20.27 -7.75 4.41
N ARG A 181 20.65 -6.75 5.22
CA ARG A 181 21.79 -6.89 6.15
C ARG A 181 21.47 -7.56 7.49
N SER A 182 20.22 -7.98 7.75
CA SER A 182 19.92 -8.85 8.89
C SER A 182 18.70 -9.77 8.66
N PRO A 183 18.82 -11.09 8.90
CA PRO A 183 17.69 -12.04 8.94
C PRO A 183 16.58 -11.68 9.97
N GLU A 184 16.86 -10.77 10.90
CA GLU A 184 15.89 -10.28 11.90
C GLU A 184 14.98 -9.17 11.32
N ILE A 185 15.47 -8.41 10.33
CA ILE A 185 14.73 -7.32 9.65
C ILE A 185 13.68 -7.88 8.68
N THR A 186 13.97 -9.01 8.01
CA THR A 186 13.02 -9.72 7.12
C THR A 186 11.78 -10.24 7.86
N SER A 187 11.88 -10.52 9.17
CA SER A 187 10.73 -10.83 10.01
C SER A 187 9.94 -9.60 10.49
N SER A 188 10.56 -8.41 10.45
CA SER A 188 10.04 -7.16 11.02
C SER A 188 9.23 -6.32 10.03
N LEU A 189 9.46 -6.51 8.72
CA LEU A 189 8.66 -5.91 7.63
C LEU A 189 7.35 -6.66 7.34
N LYS A 190 7.21 -7.91 7.83
CA LYS A 190 6.10 -8.89 7.62
C LYS A 190 4.69 -8.42 8.02
N VAL A 191 4.65 -7.23 8.60
CA VAL A 191 4.12 -7.01 9.95
C VAL A 191 4.23 -5.51 10.28
N SER A 192 4.98 -4.68 9.54
CA SER A 192 5.41 -3.37 10.03
C SER A 192 4.25 -2.49 10.50
N ALA A 193 3.23 -2.29 9.69
CA ALA A 193 2.13 -1.40 10.06
C ALA A 193 1.03 -2.06 10.90
N LYS A 194 0.45 -3.17 10.41
CA LYS A 194 -0.61 -3.91 11.11
C LYS A 194 -0.10 -4.52 12.41
N GLU A 195 1.11 -5.08 12.43
CA GLU A 195 1.71 -5.54 13.68
C GLU A 195 2.27 -4.39 14.51
N MET A 196 2.69 -3.25 13.96
CA MET A 196 2.96 -2.12 14.84
C MET A 196 1.66 -1.68 15.53
N VAL A 197 0.52 -1.61 14.84
CA VAL A 197 -0.78 -1.36 15.49
C VAL A 197 -1.03 -2.42 16.58
N LYS A 198 -0.83 -3.71 16.30
CA LYS A 198 -0.93 -4.76 17.33
C LYS A 198 0.11 -4.63 18.45
N ASN A 199 1.34 -4.23 18.15
CA ASN A 199 2.42 -4.06 19.12
C ASN A 199 2.12 -2.85 20.01
N ILE A 200 1.57 -1.78 19.45
CA ILE A 200 1.05 -0.62 20.20
C ILE A 200 -0.16 -1.05 21.05
N GLU A 201 -1.04 -1.91 20.54
CA GLU A 201 -2.12 -2.49 21.35
C GLU A 201 -1.56 -3.32 22.52
N LEU A 202 -0.49 -4.09 22.28
CA LEU A 202 0.21 -4.89 23.29
C LEU A 202 0.91 -4.05 24.36
N ILE A 203 1.43 -2.86 24.03
CA ILE A 203 1.94 -1.88 25.02
C ILE A 203 0.86 -1.57 26.06
N GLY A 204 -0.40 -1.62 25.64
CA GLY A 204 -1.54 -1.21 26.42
C GLY A 204 -2.21 -2.26 27.30
N ILE A 205 -2.43 -3.47 26.78
CA ILE A 205 -3.34 -4.49 27.35
C ILE A 205 -3.04 -4.85 28.81
N LYS A 206 -1.87 -4.48 29.35
CA LYS A 206 -1.46 -4.80 30.72
C LYS A 206 -1.37 -3.63 31.70
N ALA A 207 -1.69 -2.40 31.29
CA ALA A 207 -1.86 -1.30 32.23
C ALA A 207 -3.14 -1.45 33.09
N GLU A 208 -4.13 -2.24 32.64
CA GLU A 208 -5.42 -2.42 33.35
C GLU A 208 -5.59 -3.78 34.06
N ALA A 209 -4.71 -4.77 33.84
CA ALA A 209 -4.86 -6.10 34.43
C ALA A 209 -3.52 -6.71 34.86
N GLY A 210 -3.30 -6.81 36.18
CA GLY A 210 -2.15 -7.47 36.82
C GLY A 210 -2.06 -8.96 36.51
N SER A 211 -1.61 -9.29 35.31
CA SER A 211 -1.49 -10.66 34.78
C SER A 211 -0.04 -11.05 34.53
N LYS A 212 0.38 -12.12 35.21
CA LYS A 212 1.69 -12.81 35.18
C LYS A 212 2.03 -13.54 33.85
N ALA A 213 1.64 -13.03 32.69
CA ALA A 213 1.98 -13.67 31.42
C ALA A 213 3.26 -13.08 30.81
N LEU A 214 4.44 -13.69 31.01
CA LEU A 214 5.65 -13.37 30.22
C LEU A 214 5.33 -13.60 28.73
N GLY A 215 5.18 -12.53 27.95
CA GLY A 215 5.12 -12.60 26.50
C GLY A 215 6.53 -12.44 25.91
N ALA A 216 6.85 -13.21 24.89
CA ALA A 216 8.17 -13.31 24.25
C ALA A 216 8.70 -12.02 23.59
N THR A 217 8.04 -10.87 23.76
CA THR A 217 8.37 -9.61 23.07
C THR A 217 8.88 -8.50 23.96
N GLY A 218 8.92 -8.66 25.30
CA GLY A 218 9.45 -7.65 26.24
C GLY A 218 8.60 -6.37 26.39
N LEU A 219 7.83 -6.00 25.37
CA LEU A 219 6.92 -4.85 25.31
C LEU A 219 5.76 -4.92 26.33
N GLY A 220 5.40 -6.13 26.77
CA GLY A 220 4.27 -6.39 27.69
C GLY A 220 4.68 -6.63 29.14
N ILE A 221 5.88 -6.22 29.56
CA ILE A 221 6.32 -6.34 30.95
C ILE A 221 5.68 -5.21 31.77
N SER A 222 4.81 -5.59 32.70
CA SER A 222 4.34 -4.72 33.78
C SER A 222 5.51 -4.47 34.72
N LEU A 223 6.02 -3.24 34.72
CA LEU A 223 7.16 -2.87 35.56
C LEU A 223 6.78 -2.90 37.05
N TYR A 224 5.51 -2.71 37.38
CA TYR A 224 4.97 -2.87 38.73
C TYR A 224 5.02 -4.31 39.22
N ASP A 225 4.58 -5.26 38.39
CA ASP A 225 4.65 -6.69 38.74
C ASP A 225 6.10 -7.15 38.90
N LEU A 226 7.00 -6.62 38.06
CA LEU A 226 8.43 -6.86 38.14
C LEU A 226 9.00 -6.39 39.49
N ILE A 227 8.73 -5.15 39.91
CA ILE A 227 9.19 -4.67 41.22
C ILE A 227 8.56 -5.48 42.35
N GLY A 228 7.26 -5.76 42.29
CA GLY A 228 6.56 -6.51 43.34
C GLY A 228 7.05 -7.95 43.50
N GLU A 229 7.39 -8.63 42.40
CA GLU A 229 7.98 -9.97 42.45
C GLU A 229 9.44 -9.93 42.93
N CYS A 230 10.24 -8.95 42.50
CA CYS A 230 11.58 -8.74 43.04
C CYS A 230 11.54 -8.51 44.56
N GLU A 231 10.62 -7.68 45.04
CA GLU A 231 10.42 -7.44 46.47
C GLU A 231 10.09 -8.73 47.23
N LYS A 232 9.18 -9.56 46.70
CA LYS A 232 8.86 -10.88 47.30
C LYS A 232 10.08 -11.79 47.38
N MET A 233 10.92 -11.82 46.34
CA MET A 233 12.15 -12.63 46.32
C MET A 233 13.15 -12.14 47.37
N VAL A 234 13.38 -10.82 47.46
CA VAL A 234 14.26 -10.24 48.48
C VAL A 234 13.73 -10.53 49.89
N LYS A 235 12.42 -10.40 50.13
CA LYS A 235 11.79 -10.74 51.42
C LYS A 235 11.94 -12.22 51.79
N GLY A 236 12.03 -13.10 50.79
CA GLY A 236 12.28 -14.53 50.96
C GLY A 236 13.74 -14.91 51.08
N ASN A 237 14.68 -13.96 51.24
CA ASN A 237 16.13 -14.17 51.23
C ASN A 237 16.66 -14.79 49.91
N ARG A 238 15.95 -14.63 48.79
CA ARG A 238 16.34 -15.13 47.46
C ARG A 238 17.01 -14.03 46.63
N VAL A 239 18.02 -13.37 47.19
CA VAL A 239 18.66 -12.17 46.61
C VAL A 239 19.30 -12.44 45.25
N THR A 240 19.98 -13.58 45.09
CA THR A 240 20.57 -13.98 43.79
C THR A 240 19.50 -14.17 42.72
N GLU A 241 18.34 -14.71 43.08
CA GLU A 241 17.22 -14.90 42.15
C GLU A 241 16.55 -13.57 41.81
N ALA A 242 16.43 -12.67 42.79
CA ALA A 242 15.93 -11.31 42.58
C ALA A 242 16.85 -10.53 41.63
N SER A 243 18.17 -10.58 41.84
CA SER A 243 19.16 -9.98 40.96
C SER A 243 19.02 -10.50 39.52
N LYS A 244 19.03 -11.83 39.36
CA LYS A 244 18.87 -12.47 38.04
C LYS A 244 17.55 -12.09 37.38
N PHE A 245 16.46 -12.02 38.13
CA PHE A 245 15.15 -11.62 37.63
C PHE A 245 15.12 -10.18 37.13
N LEU A 246 15.73 -9.23 37.88
CA LEU A 246 15.86 -7.84 37.45
C LEU A 246 16.73 -7.70 36.20
N GLN A 247 17.84 -8.43 36.15
CA GLN A 247 18.74 -8.46 35.00
C GLN A 247 18.04 -9.00 33.75
N ASP A 248 17.36 -10.14 33.86
CA ASP A 248 16.61 -10.76 32.76
C ASP A 248 15.48 -9.84 32.28
N SER A 249 14.80 -9.15 33.20
CA SER A 249 13.73 -8.23 32.86
C SER A 249 14.23 -6.94 32.21
N SER A 250 15.33 -6.37 32.71
CA SER A 250 16.01 -5.22 32.10
C SER A 250 16.40 -5.54 30.66
N ARG A 251 16.99 -6.73 30.44
CA ARG A 251 17.32 -7.24 29.11
C ARG A 251 16.09 -7.34 28.20
N GLN A 252 14.99 -7.94 28.69
CA GLN A 252 13.75 -8.05 27.91
C GLN A 252 13.12 -6.68 27.59
N ILE A 253 13.20 -5.71 28.49
CA ILE A 253 12.72 -4.34 28.25
C ILE A 253 13.52 -3.70 27.11
N LEU A 254 14.86 -3.81 27.15
CA LEU A 254 15.75 -3.28 26.11
C LEU A 254 15.51 -3.98 24.77
N GLU A 255 15.35 -5.30 24.75
CA GLU A 255 15.02 -6.06 23.54
C GLU A 255 13.68 -5.61 22.94
N GLY A 256 12.64 -5.42 23.76
CA GLY A 256 11.33 -4.93 23.32
C GLY A 256 11.41 -3.50 22.78
N GLN A 257 12.11 -2.60 23.48
CA GLN A 257 12.35 -1.22 23.05
C GLN A 257 13.06 -1.19 21.69
N GLN A 258 14.15 -1.94 21.56
CA GLN A 258 14.95 -2.01 20.34
C GLN A 258 14.08 -2.47 19.16
N LYS A 259 13.25 -3.51 19.36
CA LYS A 259 12.34 -4.00 18.33
C LYS A 259 11.31 -2.95 17.89
N LEU A 260 10.70 -2.21 18.81
CA LEU A 260 9.74 -1.15 18.45
C LEU A 260 10.43 0.03 17.74
N LYS A 261 11.64 0.38 18.18
CA LYS A 261 12.47 1.41 17.53
C LYS A 261 12.83 1.02 16.09
N GLU A 262 13.27 -0.21 15.87
CA GLU A 262 13.53 -0.75 14.52
C GLU A 262 12.29 -0.69 13.62
N GLN A 263 11.11 -0.97 14.15
CA GLN A 263 9.85 -0.85 13.40
C GLN A 263 9.53 0.60 13.01
N LEU A 264 9.72 1.55 13.93
CA LEU A 264 9.55 2.99 13.67
C LEU A 264 10.56 3.48 12.64
N ASP A 265 11.83 3.10 12.76
CA ASP A 265 12.89 3.47 11.83
C ASP A 265 12.62 2.90 10.43
N ALA A 266 12.18 1.64 10.32
CA ALA A 266 11.77 1.03 9.06
C ALA A 266 10.60 1.78 8.40
N MET A 267 9.59 2.20 9.16
CA MET A 267 8.50 3.03 8.62
C MET A 267 9.00 4.38 8.13
N HIS A 268 9.90 5.01 8.90
CA HIS A 268 10.51 6.26 8.49
C HIS A 268 11.27 6.11 7.16
N GLU A 269 12.01 5.02 6.99
CA GLU A 269 12.73 4.71 5.76
C GLU A 269 11.79 4.47 4.58
N ILE A 270 10.68 3.74 4.78
CA ILE A 270 9.64 3.56 3.76
C ILE A 270 9.10 4.93 3.32
N ILE A 271 8.76 5.79 4.27
CA ILE A 271 8.26 7.15 3.99
C ILE A 271 9.28 7.92 3.14
N GLN A 272 10.57 7.89 3.51
CA GLN A 272 11.62 8.58 2.75
C GLN A 272 11.71 8.05 1.32
N LYS A 273 11.69 6.73 1.13
CA LYS A 273 11.77 6.12 -0.21
C LYS A 273 10.53 6.38 -1.06
N LEU A 274 9.35 6.45 -0.45
CA LEU A 274 8.12 6.85 -1.13
C LEU A 274 8.17 8.28 -1.63
N VAL A 275 8.67 9.20 -0.81
CA VAL A 275 8.86 10.61 -1.19
C VAL A 275 9.89 10.72 -2.29
N GLN A 276 11.02 10.02 -2.17
CA GLN A 276 12.03 9.96 -3.21
C GLN A 276 11.44 9.45 -4.52
N MET A 277 10.72 8.33 -4.50
CA MET A 277 10.05 7.78 -5.68
C MET A 277 9.09 8.77 -6.32
N LYS A 278 8.21 9.39 -5.52
CA LYS A 278 7.28 10.41 -6.00
C LYS A 278 8.03 11.55 -6.69
N ASN A 279 9.10 12.05 -6.07
CA ASN A 279 9.91 13.13 -6.63
C ASN A 279 10.63 12.69 -7.92
N LEU A 280 11.16 11.46 -7.97
CA LEU A 280 11.81 10.93 -9.17
C LEU A 280 10.82 10.84 -10.33
N ILE A 281 9.63 10.29 -10.11
CA ILE A 281 8.57 10.20 -11.13
C ILE A 281 8.13 11.59 -11.58
N GLN A 282 7.91 12.52 -10.65
CA GLN A 282 7.52 13.89 -10.98
C GLN A 282 8.58 14.61 -11.83
N ASN A 283 9.86 14.35 -11.57
CA ASN A 283 10.99 15.00 -12.24
C ASN A 283 11.58 14.19 -13.42
N LEU A 284 10.89 13.15 -13.91
CA LEU A 284 11.34 12.40 -15.09
C LEU A 284 11.61 13.35 -16.28
N GLY A 285 12.75 13.18 -16.95
CA GLY A 285 13.03 13.89 -18.20
C GLY A 285 12.10 13.46 -19.35
N GLY A 286 12.39 13.95 -20.55
CA GLY A 286 11.74 13.46 -21.77
C GLY A 286 12.00 11.98 -22.04
N TYR A 287 11.33 11.42 -23.04
CA TYR A 287 11.47 10.02 -23.45
C TYR A 287 12.92 9.67 -23.79
N SER A 288 13.27 8.39 -23.57
CA SER A 288 14.63 7.91 -23.77
C SER A 288 14.66 6.43 -24.11
N LEU A 289 15.67 6.04 -24.91
CA LEU A 289 16.00 4.64 -25.21
C LEU A 289 16.99 4.03 -24.21
N SER A 290 17.51 4.82 -23.28
CA SER A 290 18.42 4.36 -22.23
C SER A 290 18.10 4.98 -20.88
N MET A 291 18.22 4.20 -19.81
CA MET A 291 18.01 4.69 -18.45
C MET A 291 19.17 5.54 -17.93
N ASN A 292 18.84 6.68 -17.34
CA ASN A 292 19.75 7.41 -16.46
C ASN A 292 19.73 6.84 -15.01
N GLU A 293 20.52 7.42 -14.11
CA GLU A 293 20.61 6.96 -12.72
C GLU A 293 19.29 7.06 -11.94
N ASP A 294 18.49 8.11 -12.19
CA ASP A 294 17.21 8.31 -11.54
C ASP A 294 16.17 7.29 -12.02
N GLU A 295 16.19 6.96 -13.31
CA GLU A 295 15.36 5.90 -13.91
C GLU A 295 15.73 4.52 -13.37
N GLN A 296 17.04 4.25 -13.21
CA GLN A 296 17.51 3.01 -12.57
C GLN A 296 17.05 2.91 -11.11
N ARG A 297 17.02 4.02 -10.37
CA ARG A 297 16.49 4.05 -9.00
C ARG A 297 14.99 3.79 -8.96
N ILE A 298 14.22 4.34 -9.90
CA ILE A 298 12.79 4.04 -10.05
C ILE A 298 12.61 2.54 -10.28
N MET A 299 13.36 1.97 -11.23
CA MET A 299 13.25 0.56 -11.56
C MET A 299 13.66 -0.35 -10.40
N ALA A 300 14.77 -0.06 -9.72
CA ALA A 300 15.21 -0.81 -8.55
C ALA A 300 14.15 -0.84 -7.46
N TYR A 301 13.50 0.29 -7.19
CA TYR A 301 12.42 0.35 -6.23
C TYR A 301 11.19 -0.44 -6.69
N ILE A 302 10.75 -0.27 -7.95
CA ILE A 302 9.54 -0.96 -8.45
C ILE A 302 9.76 -2.46 -8.50
N MET A 303 10.86 -2.91 -9.10
CA MET A 303 11.23 -4.32 -9.16
C MET A 303 11.49 -4.90 -7.79
N GLY A 304 11.86 -4.08 -6.82
CA GLY A 304 12.00 -4.54 -5.46
C GLY A 304 10.69 -4.61 -4.70
N THR A 305 9.75 -3.68 -4.91
CA THR A 305 8.53 -3.57 -4.08
C THR A 305 7.31 -4.23 -4.71
N CYS A 306 7.33 -4.47 -6.02
CA CYS A 306 6.23 -5.08 -6.76
C CYS A 306 6.09 -6.58 -6.48
N THR A 307 5.03 -6.97 -5.78
CA THR A 307 4.78 -8.37 -5.41
C THR A 307 4.12 -9.19 -6.53
N ASP A 308 3.99 -8.63 -7.74
CA ASP A 308 3.39 -9.31 -8.89
C ASP A 308 4.51 -9.94 -9.72
N ASN A 309 4.60 -11.26 -9.66
CA ASN A 309 5.66 -12.00 -10.36
C ASN A 309 5.58 -11.80 -11.88
N THR A 310 4.39 -11.62 -12.46
CA THR A 310 4.24 -11.37 -13.89
C THR A 310 4.85 -10.02 -14.26
N VAL A 311 4.61 -8.99 -13.44
CA VAL A 311 5.22 -7.67 -13.63
C VAL A 311 6.73 -7.73 -13.46
N VAL A 312 7.21 -8.34 -12.38
CA VAL A 312 8.65 -8.46 -12.09
C VAL A 312 9.38 -9.23 -13.17
N SER A 313 8.82 -10.35 -13.64
CA SER A 313 9.39 -11.15 -14.73
C SER A 313 9.50 -10.36 -16.02
N TRP A 314 8.48 -9.58 -16.39
CA TRP A 314 8.54 -8.73 -17.58
C TRP A 314 9.65 -7.68 -17.46
N LEU A 315 9.80 -7.06 -16.29
CA LEU A 315 10.82 -6.04 -16.02
C LEU A 315 12.26 -6.57 -15.90
N GLN A 316 12.51 -7.87 -16.05
CA GLN A 316 13.88 -8.42 -16.03
C GLN A 316 14.70 -8.00 -17.26
N GLU A 317 14.05 -7.73 -18.40
CA GLU A 317 14.71 -7.29 -19.61
C GLU A 317 14.89 -5.77 -19.62
N LEU A 318 16.11 -5.30 -19.92
CA LEU A 318 16.43 -3.87 -19.94
C LEU A 318 15.54 -3.07 -20.91
N THR A 319 15.16 -3.66 -22.03
CA THR A 319 14.23 -3.08 -23.00
C THR A 319 12.86 -2.80 -22.37
N HIS A 320 12.31 -3.75 -21.62
CA HIS A 320 11.04 -3.58 -20.92
C HIS A 320 11.14 -2.56 -19.78
N GLN A 321 12.31 -2.45 -19.12
CA GLN A 321 12.53 -1.39 -18.13
C GLN A 321 12.47 0.00 -18.76
N ASN A 322 13.11 0.20 -19.91
CA ASN A 322 13.00 1.46 -20.66
C ASN A 322 11.55 1.76 -21.07
N GLU A 323 10.84 0.77 -21.61
CA GLU A 323 9.44 0.89 -21.99
C GLU A 323 8.55 1.25 -20.80
N PHE A 324 8.80 0.65 -19.63
CA PHE A 324 8.09 0.95 -18.40
C PHE A 324 8.25 2.41 -17.97
N VAL A 325 9.49 2.91 -17.98
CA VAL A 325 9.78 4.31 -17.62
C VAL A 325 9.16 5.27 -18.64
N ASN A 326 9.19 4.95 -19.93
CA ASN A 326 8.51 5.74 -20.96
C ASN A 326 7.00 5.72 -20.78
N LEU A 327 6.43 4.62 -20.31
CA LEU A 327 5.01 4.54 -19.97
C LEU A 327 4.69 5.41 -18.74
N LEU A 328 5.54 5.43 -17.71
CA LEU A 328 5.41 6.36 -16.58
C LEU A 328 5.42 7.82 -17.03
N ARG A 329 6.32 8.19 -17.95
CA ARG A 329 6.37 9.54 -18.54
C ARG A 329 5.09 9.89 -19.28
N PHE A 330 4.66 8.99 -20.16
CA PHE A 330 3.42 9.11 -20.93
C PHE A 330 2.25 9.36 -19.99
N PHE A 331 2.04 8.51 -18.99
CA PHE A 331 0.94 8.69 -18.05
C PHE A 331 1.07 9.94 -17.19
N ARG A 332 2.27 10.30 -16.74
CA ARG A 332 2.48 11.53 -15.98
C ARG A 332 2.13 12.76 -16.81
N GLU A 333 2.50 12.81 -18.08
CA GLU A 333 2.19 13.94 -18.96
C GLU A 333 0.70 14.03 -19.27
N ASN A 334 0.06 12.87 -19.39
CA ASN A 334 -1.34 12.74 -19.79
C ASN A 334 -2.31 12.92 -18.62
N LEU A 335 -2.03 12.30 -17.48
CA LEU A 335 -2.85 12.40 -16.27
C LEU A 335 -2.42 13.54 -15.34
N GLY A 336 -1.15 13.94 -15.36
CA GLY A 336 -0.65 14.97 -14.44
C GLY A 336 -1.30 16.33 -14.66
N ARG A 337 -1.61 16.69 -15.92
CA ARG A 337 -2.36 17.91 -16.23
C ARG A 337 -3.79 17.84 -15.69
N ILE A 338 -4.46 16.73 -15.97
CA ILE A 338 -5.82 16.44 -15.54
C ILE A 338 -5.93 16.49 -14.00
N PHE A 339 -5.03 15.85 -13.28
CA PHE A 339 -5.06 15.82 -11.82
C PHE A 339 -4.71 17.16 -11.14
N LEU A 340 -4.07 18.09 -11.84
CA LEU A 340 -3.88 19.46 -11.37
C LEU A 340 -5.14 20.32 -11.58
N ASP A 341 -5.90 20.05 -12.63
CA ASP A 341 -7.09 20.81 -13.04
C ASP A 341 -8.39 20.30 -12.42
N LEU A 342 -8.43 19.05 -11.93
CA LEU A 342 -9.55 18.52 -11.14
C LEU A 342 -9.68 19.29 -9.82
N THR A 343 -10.45 20.38 -9.88
CA THR A 343 -10.76 21.30 -8.77
C THR A 343 -11.54 20.66 -7.62
N ASN A 344 -11.98 19.41 -7.76
CA ASN A 344 -12.70 18.68 -6.72
C ASN A 344 -11.72 17.91 -5.81
N PRO A 345 -11.59 18.33 -4.54
CA PRO A 345 -10.83 17.60 -3.53
C PRO A 345 -11.57 16.34 -3.03
N SER A 346 -12.79 16.06 -3.52
CA SER A 346 -13.46 14.79 -3.26
C SER A 346 -12.73 13.66 -3.99
N GLY A 347 -12.48 12.56 -3.28
CA GLY A 347 -11.92 11.33 -3.82
C GLY A 347 -12.91 10.59 -4.71
N ASP A 348 -13.47 11.29 -5.69
CA ASP A 348 -14.41 10.73 -6.65
C ASP A 348 -13.65 9.81 -7.61
N ASP A 349 -14.31 8.70 -7.95
CA ASP A 349 -13.80 7.75 -8.91
C ASP A 349 -13.77 8.39 -10.28
N ILE A 350 -12.65 8.24 -10.98
CA ILE A 350 -12.53 8.69 -12.37
C ILE A 350 -12.68 7.51 -13.33
N ASP A 351 -13.30 7.74 -14.47
CA ASP A 351 -13.32 6.78 -15.56
C ASP A 351 -12.16 7.11 -16.51
N ILE A 352 -11.19 6.21 -16.66
CA ILE A 352 -10.08 6.36 -17.62
C ILE A 352 -10.36 5.46 -18.83
N VAL A 353 -10.42 6.03 -20.04
CA VAL A 353 -10.65 5.26 -21.27
C VAL A 353 -9.36 5.16 -22.08
N PHE A 354 -8.77 3.97 -22.16
CA PHE A 354 -7.66 3.71 -23.06
C PHE A 354 -8.13 3.49 -24.48
N VAL A 355 -7.57 4.27 -25.40
CA VAL A 355 -7.81 4.14 -26.83
C VAL A 355 -6.51 3.73 -27.50
N ALA A 356 -6.48 2.55 -28.08
CA ALA A 356 -5.28 2.03 -28.74
C ALA A 356 -5.65 1.01 -29.81
N HIS A 357 -4.67 0.66 -30.64
CA HIS A 357 -4.74 -0.62 -31.31
C HIS A 357 -4.56 -1.74 -30.30
N GLY A 358 -5.23 -2.86 -30.53
CA GLY A 358 -5.12 -4.02 -29.68
C GLY A 358 -5.11 -5.31 -30.48
N ARG A 359 -4.58 -6.35 -29.84
CA ARG A 359 -4.72 -7.74 -30.26
C ARG A 359 -4.61 -8.67 -29.06
N ILE A 360 -5.22 -9.84 -29.20
CA ILE A 360 -5.04 -10.93 -28.25
C ILE A 360 -3.88 -11.84 -28.65
N VAL A 361 -3.19 -12.40 -27.65
CA VAL A 361 -2.08 -13.35 -27.82
C VAL A 361 -2.33 -14.63 -27.04
N ASP A 362 -1.67 -15.72 -27.46
CA ASP A 362 -1.76 -17.04 -26.85
C ASP A 362 -0.94 -17.14 -25.55
N LEU A 363 -1.32 -16.30 -24.59
CA LEU A 363 -0.82 -16.28 -23.24
C LEU A 363 -2.03 -16.04 -22.33
N PHE A 364 -2.31 -16.94 -21.40
CA PHE A 364 -3.45 -16.77 -20.50
C PHE A 364 -3.02 -16.19 -19.17
N MET A 365 -3.84 -15.31 -18.62
CA MET A 365 -3.63 -14.74 -17.30
C MET A 365 -4.96 -14.66 -16.54
N PRO A 366 -4.95 -14.70 -15.20
CA PRO A 366 -6.16 -14.41 -14.41
C PRO A 366 -6.68 -13.01 -14.71
N ALA A 367 -8.01 -12.84 -14.84
CA ALA A 367 -8.63 -11.52 -15.04
C ALA A 367 -8.21 -10.50 -13.96
N GLY A 368 -8.04 -10.96 -12.71
CA GLY A 368 -7.55 -10.14 -11.60
C GLY A 368 -6.17 -9.49 -11.83
N GLY A 369 -5.36 -9.98 -12.77
CA GLY A 369 -4.11 -9.34 -13.17
C GLY A 369 -4.31 -7.99 -13.87
N LEU A 370 -5.52 -7.69 -14.36
CA LEU A 370 -5.91 -6.36 -14.85
C LEU A 370 -6.53 -5.50 -13.75
N VAL A 371 -6.43 -5.89 -12.49
CA VAL A 371 -6.91 -5.11 -11.34
C VAL A 371 -5.85 -5.18 -10.21
N PRO A 372 -4.61 -4.71 -10.47
CA PRO A 372 -3.43 -5.05 -9.67
C PRO A 372 -3.39 -4.41 -8.28
N THR A 373 -4.22 -3.38 -8.04
CA THR A 373 -4.33 -2.62 -6.78
C THR A 373 -5.77 -2.11 -6.60
N PRO A 374 -6.17 -1.65 -5.40
CA PRO A 374 -7.49 -1.05 -5.17
C PRO A 374 -7.69 0.30 -5.86
N ASN A 375 -6.61 0.97 -6.24
CA ASN A 375 -6.69 2.21 -7.01
C ASN A 375 -7.28 1.97 -8.40
N ILE A 376 -7.30 0.72 -8.87
CA ILE A 376 -8.08 0.28 -10.03
C ILE A 376 -9.34 -0.40 -9.51
N ARG A 377 -10.49 0.26 -9.57
CA ARG A 377 -11.78 -0.30 -9.14
C ARG A 377 -12.24 -1.40 -10.06
N ASP A 378 -12.02 -1.25 -11.35
CA ASP A 378 -12.23 -2.32 -12.31
C ASP A 378 -11.45 -2.00 -13.59
N THR A 379 -11.23 -3.03 -14.39
CA THR A 379 -10.88 -2.87 -15.80
C THR A 379 -12.02 -3.45 -16.62
N VAL A 380 -12.62 -2.64 -17.47
CA VAL A 380 -13.81 -2.98 -18.25
C VAL A 380 -13.43 -3.20 -19.71
N ILE A 381 -13.72 -4.42 -20.20
CA ILE A 381 -13.49 -4.85 -21.58
C ILE A 381 -14.83 -5.03 -22.29
N TYR A 382 -15.06 -4.27 -23.36
CA TYR A 382 -16.35 -4.24 -24.06
C TYR A 382 -16.46 -5.25 -25.19
N SER A 383 -15.33 -5.54 -25.84
CA SER A 383 -15.24 -6.43 -27.00
C SER A 383 -15.03 -7.87 -26.56
N PRO A 384 -15.80 -8.83 -27.12
CA PRO A 384 -15.49 -10.25 -26.93
C PRO A 384 -14.10 -10.58 -27.51
N TRP A 385 -13.56 -11.75 -27.15
CA TRP A 385 -12.28 -12.22 -27.69
C TRP A 385 -12.43 -12.53 -29.17
N ASN A 386 -11.42 -12.16 -29.96
CA ASN A 386 -11.41 -12.31 -31.42
C ASN A 386 -12.47 -11.44 -32.13
N CYS A 387 -12.78 -10.29 -31.55
CA CYS A 387 -13.71 -9.32 -32.11
C CYS A 387 -12.99 -7.98 -32.32
N ALA A 388 -13.23 -7.35 -33.47
CA ALA A 388 -12.84 -5.96 -33.72
C ALA A 388 -13.94 -5.02 -33.24
N ILE A 389 -13.60 -3.76 -32.98
CA ILE A 389 -14.60 -2.71 -32.71
C ILE A 389 -14.55 -1.68 -33.83
N ASP A 390 -15.70 -1.10 -34.13
CA ASP A 390 -15.79 0.03 -35.05
C ASP A 390 -15.73 1.38 -34.30
N SER A 391 -15.81 2.46 -35.05
CA SER A 391 -15.75 3.82 -34.49
C SER A 391 -16.96 4.19 -33.65
N ASN A 392 -18.14 3.65 -33.96
CA ASN A 392 -19.34 3.88 -33.17
C ASN A 392 -19.17 3.27 -31.78
N THR A 393 -18.67 2.05 -31.71
CA THR A 393 -18.38 1.38 -30.44
C THR A 393 -17.31 2.11 -29.66
N ALA A 394 -16.18 2.44 -30.31
CA ALA A 394 -15.09 3.12 -29.63
C ALA A 394 -15.54 4.47 -29.05
N PHE A 395 -16.40 5.21 -29.77
CA PHE A 395 -16.98 6.45 -29.28
C PHE A 395 -17.99 6.22 -28.16
N GLY A 396 -18.85 5.21 -28.28
CA GLY A 396 -19.77 4.83 -27.22
C GLY A 396 -19.07 4.40 -25.92
N ILE A 397 -17.88 3.77 -26.01
CA ILE A 397 -17.02 3.47 -24.86
C ILE A 397 -16.44 4.76 -24.27
N ALA A 398 -15.90 5.64 -25.13
CA ALA A 398 -15.28 6.90 -24.71
C ALA A 398 -16.25 7.83 -23.98
N GLN A 399 -17.50 7.91 -24.44
CA GLN A 399 -18.57 8.70 -23.81
C GLN A 399 -19.30 7.97 -22.67
N GLY A 400 -19.12 6.65 -22.54
CA GLY A 400 -19.87 5.85 -21.56
C GLY A 400 -21.33 5.55 -21.94
N PHE A 401 -21.70 5.71 -23.21
CA PHE A 401 -23.05 5.42 -23.72
C PHE A 401 -23.29 3.96 -24.08
N ILE A 402 -22.23 3.16 -24.13
CA ILE A 402 -22.36 1.75 -24.47
C ILE A 402 -23.02 0.97 -23.33
N ARG A 403 -24.21 0.41 -23.61
CA ARG A 403 -24.82 -0.62 -22.78
C ARG A 403 -24.64 -1.97 -23.44
N VAL A 404 -24.57 -3.03 -22.62
CA VAL A 404 -24.46 -4.41 -23.08
C VAL A 404 -25.53 -4.77 -24.13
N THR A 405 -26.74 -4.22 -23.98
CA THR A 405 -27.89 -4.42 -24.88
C THR A 405 -27.81 -3.65 -26.19
N ASN A 406 -26.93 -2.67 -26.30
CA ASN A 406 -26.81 -1.80 -27.47
C ASN A 406 -25.80 -2.34 -28.49
N ARG A 407 -25.17 -3.48 -28.21
CA ARG A 407 -24.13 -4.09 -29.02
C ARG A 407 -24.76 -4.91 -30.13
N GLU A 408 -24.32 -4.63 -31.34
CA GLU A 408 -24.65 -5.41 -32.53
C GLU A 408 -23.35 -6.03 -33.07
N PHE A 409 -23.47 -7.21 -33.69
CA PHE A 409 -22.33 -7.94 -34.23
C PHE A 409 -22.56 -8.27 -35.70
N TYR A 410 -21.56 -8.00 -36.54
CA TYR A 410 -21.57 -8.37 -37.94
C TYR A 410 -20.24 -9.01 -38.35
N ASN A 411 -20.23 -9.74 -39.47
CA ASN A 411 -19.01 -10.34 -40.00
C ASN A 411 -18.54 -9.54 -41.22
N ASN A 412 -17.28 -9.07 -41.21
CA ASN A 412 -16.73 -8.29 -42.32
C ASN A 412 -16.36 -9.15 -43.55
N MET A 413 -16.22 -10.46 -43.40
CA MET A 413 -15.86 -11.39 -44.47
C MET A 413 -17.09 -11.95 -45.21
N VAL A 414 -18.21 -12.06 -44.50
CA VAL A 414 -19.47 -12.59 -45.03
C VAL A 414 -20.46 -11.46 -44.90
N GLY A 415 -20.70 -10.69 -45.97
CA GLY A 415 -21.54 -9.49 -45.98
C GLY A 415 -23.03 -9.66 -45.62
N ASN A 416 -23.39 -10.71 -44.88
CA ASN A 416 -24.70 -10.99 -44.32
C ASN A 416 -24.66 -10.95 -42.78
N ILE A 417 -25.68 -10.33 -42.20
CA ILE A 417 -25.89 -10.06 -40.76
C ILE A 417 -26.39 -11.33 -40.01
N ALA A 418 -26.07 -12.54 -40.49
CA ALA A 418 -26.63 -13.76 -39.93
C ALA A 418 -25.99 -14.08 -38.57
N GLN A 419 -26.64 -13.65 -37.48
CA GLN A 419 -26.48 -14.07 -36.07
C GLN A 419 -25.09 -14.64 -35.71
N PHE A 420 -24.11 -13.74 -35.60
CA PHE A 420 -22.81 -14.01 -34.99
C PHE A 420 -22.77 -13.49 -33.56
N GLU A 421 -23.92 -13.44 -32.88
CA GLU A 421 -23.94 -13.11 -31.46
C GLU A 421 -23.00 -14.09 -30.75
N PRO A 422 -22.06 -13.59 -29.92
CA PRO A 422 -21.32 -14.48 -29.04
C PRO A 422 -22.34 -15.31 -28.25
N ASN A 423 -22.03 -16.59 -27.99
CA ASN A 423 -22.80 -17.38 -27.03
C ASN A 423 -23.09 -16.53 -25.78
N PRO A 424 -24.31 -16.58 -25.21
CA PRO A 424 -24.80 -15.60 -24.28
C PRO A 424 -23.74 -15.26 -23.24
N LEU A 425 -23.34 -13.99 -23.24
CA LEU A 425 -22.26 -13.50 -22.42
C LEU A 425 -22.73 -13.56 -20.94
N PRO A 426 -22.04 -14.29 -20.05
CA PRO A 426 -22.26 -14.30 -18.62
C PRO A 426 -22.34 -12.91 -18.02
N ASP A 427 -23.05 -12.80 -16.92
CA ASP A 427 -23.07 -11.60 -16.11
C ASP A 427 -21.65 -11.20 -15.71
N HIS A 428 -21.37 -9.91 -15.78
CA HIS A 428 -20.08 -9.29 -15.41
C HIS A 428 -18.86 -9.75 -16.23
N TRP A 429 -19.03 -10.36 -17.40
CA TRP A 429 -17.89 -10.79 -18.21
C TRP A 429 -16.90 -9.68 -18.58
N ASN A 430 -17.43 -8.47 -18.76
CA ASN A 430 -16.67 -7.28 -19.10
C ASN A 430 -15.90 -6.75 -17.90
N SER A 431 -16.23 -7.14 -16.67
CA SER A 431 -15.57 -6.72 -15.43
C SER A 431 -14.41 -7.65 -15.11
N MET A 432 -13.19 -7.14 -15.16
CA MET A 432 -12.01 -7.93 -14.79
C MET A 432 -11.93 -8.19 -13.28
N ARG A 433 -12.51 -7.32 -12.46
CA ARG A 433 -12.65 -7.56 -11.01
C ARG A 433 -13.71 -8.61 -10.70
N GLY A 434 -14.83 -8.61 -11.44
CA GLY A 434 -15.93 -9.55 -11.25
C GLY A 434 -15.68 -10.93 -11.85
N SER A 435 -14.71 -11.07 -12.75
CA SER A 435 -14.39 -12.32 -13.44
C SER A 435 -13.44 -13.21 -12.64
N LEU A 436 -13.77 -14.51 -12.55
CA LEU A 436 -12.91 -15.56 -11.99
C LEU A 436 -12.16 -16.35 -13.07
N HIS A 437 -12.28 -15.94 -14.32
CA HIS A 437 -11.74 -16.70 -15.46
C HIS A 437 -10.37 -16.20 -15.89
N ASN A 438 -9.60 -17.09 -16.51
CA ASN A 438 -8.42 -16.69 -17.26
C ASN A 438 -8.84 -16.03 -18.57
N ILE A 439 -8.18 -14.93 -18.88
CA ILE A 439 -8.36 -14.13 -20.11
C ILE A 439 -7.12 -14.29 -20.99
N PRO A 440 -7.24 -14.08 -22.31
CA PRO A 440 -6.06 -14.02 -23.15
C PRO A 440 -5.27 -12.73 -22.85
N GLY A 441 -3.97 -12.79 -23.07
CA GLY A 441 -3.08 -11.64 -22.98
C GLY A 441 -3.47 -10.63 -24.06
N ILE A 442 -3.53 -9.37 -23.66
CA ILE A 442 -3.85 -8.26 -24.56
C ILE A 442 -2.59 -7.44 -24.76
N LEU A 443 -2.17 -7.27 -26.01
CA LEU A 443 -1.11 -6.36 -26.39
C LEU A 443 -1.73 -5.11 -26.98
N LEU A 444 -1.27 -3.95 -26.53
CA LEU A 444 -1.65 -2.65 -27.07
C LEU A 444 -0.51 -2.09 -27.89
N SER A 445 -0.81 -1.64 -29.10
CA SER A 445 0.15 -0.96 -29.96
C SER A 445 -0.22 0.51 -30.15
N PRO A 446 0.77 1.39 -30.30
CA PRO A 446 0.50 2.81 -30.39
C PRO A 446 -0.14 3.18 -31.72
N VAL A 447 -0.90 4.28 -31.71
CA VAL A 447 -1.29 4.99 -32.92
C VAL A 447 -0.07 5.76 -33.42
N THR A 448 0.39 5.45 -34.63
CA THR A 448 1.60 6.06 -35.19
C THR A 448 1.26 7.20 -36.15
N GLN A 449 2.24 8.06 -36.46
CA GLN A 449 2.04 9.19 -37.38
C GLN A 449 1.68 8.80 -38.81
N GLU A 450 1.98 7.56 -39.21
CA GLU A 450 1.57 7.04 -40.51
C GLU A 450 0.04 6.91 -40.61
N GLU A 451 -0.63 6.91 -39.46
CA GLU A 451 -2.07 6.83 -39.34
C GLU A 451 -2.68 8.23 -39.21
N ARG A 452 -3.69 8.51 -40.06
CA ARG A 452 -4.48 9.75 -39.98
C ARG A 452 -5.12 10.00 -38.61
N ALA A 453 -5.32 8.93 -37.82
CA ALA A 453 -5.87 9.03 -36.47
C ALA A 453 -4.96 9.85 -35.54
N TRP A 454 -3.64 9.79 -35.77
CA TRP A 454 -2.64 10.50 -34.97
C TRP A 454 -2.85 12.01 -35.01
N ASP A 455 -2.99 12.59 -36.21
CA ASP A 455 -3.21 14.03 -36.39
C ASP A 455 -4.50 14.49 -35.68
N PHE A 456 -5.56 13.69 -35.76
CA PHE A 456 -6.83 14.02 -35.12
C PHE A 456 -6.72 13.95 -33.59
N PHE A 457 -6.08 12.92 -33.04
CA PHE A 457 -5.85 12.87 -31.59
C PHE A 457 -4.96 14.00 -31.11
N HIS A 458 -3.90 14.36 -31.85
CA HIS A 458 -3.04 15.47 -31.47
C HIS A 458 -3.79 16.82 -31.48
N GLN A 459 -4.60 17.07 -32.51
CA GLN A 459 -5.42 18.29 -32.58
C GLN A 459 -6.44 18.33 -31.43
N PHE A 460 -7.17 17.24 -31.22
CA PHE A 460 -8.15 17.12 -30.13
C PHE A 460 -7.50 17.38 -28.77
N TRP A 461 -6.34 16.76 -28.53
CA TRP A 461 -5.55 16.92 -27.32
C TRP A 461 -5.20 18.38 -27.02
N THR A 462 -4.74 19.10 -28.05
CA THR A 462 -4.27 20.48 -27.91
C THR A 462 -5.41 21.45 -27.58
N ASN A 463 -6.63 21.12 -28.01
CA ASN A 463 -7.75 22.07 -28.03
C ASN A 463 -8.69 21.99 -26.83
N ARG A 464 -8.95 20.81 -26.25
CA ARG A 464 -10.05 20.63 -25.28
C ARG A 464 -9.68 20.06 -23.92
N GLY A 465 -8.47 19.54 -23.74
CA GLY A 465 -8.24 18.59 -22.64
C GLY A 465 -9.04 17.31 -22.89
N MET A 466 -8.58 16.16 -22.42
CA MET A 466 -9.21 14.87 -22.77
C MET A 466 -10.34 14.47 -21.81
N GLU A 467 -10.98 15.46 -21.20
CA GLU A 467 -12.10 15.28 -20.31
C GLU A 467 -13.39 15.41 -21.11
N ILE A 468 -14.20 14.35 -21.11
CA ILE A 468 -15.53 14.36 -21.69
C ILE A 468 -16.49 13.68 -20.73
N GLU A 469 -17.53 14.39 -20.30
CA GLU A 469 -18.61 13.86 -19.46
C GLU A 469 -18.07 13.03 -18.27
N ASP A 470 -17.13 13.61 -17.51
CA ASP A 470 -16.47 13.01 -16.33
C ASP A 470 -15.52 11.83 -16.62
N ARG A 471 -15.22 11.57 -17.90
CA ARG A 471 -14.25 10.55 -18.35
C ARG A 471 -12.97 11.18 -18.88
N VAL A 472 -11.86 10.52 -18.60
CA VAL A 472 -10.53 10.86 -19.10
C VAL A 472 -10.14 9.91 -20.21
N ILE A 473 -10.15 10.37 -21.45
CA ILE A 473 -9.75 9.55 -22.60
C ILE A 473 -8.23 9.61 -22.69
N ILE A 474 -7.52 8.50 -22.85
CA ILE A 474 -6.06 8.46 -23.03
C ILE A 474 -5.75 7.64 -24.27
N PRO A 475 -5.54 8.29 -25.42
CA PRO A 475 -5.11 7.62 -26.63
C PRO A 475 -3.62 7.27 -26.54
N TYR A 476 -3.25 6.03 -26.86
CA TYR A 476 -1.85 5.58 -26.88
C TYR A 476 -1.17 6.11 -28.15
N VAL A 477 -0.92 7.41 -28.16
CA VAL A 477 -0.36 8.17 -29.28
C VAL A 477 1.10 8.49 -28.97
N VAL A 478 1.99 8.21 -29.91
CA VAL A 478 3.43 8.37 -29.69
C VAL A 478 3.94 9.67 -30.34
N PRO A 479 4.72 10.50 -29.63
CA PRO A 479 5.33 11.69 -30.22
C PRO A 479 6.24 11.37 -31.41
N GLN A 480 6.34 12.33 -32.34
CA GLN A 480 7.02 12.21 -33.65
C GLN A 480 8.42 11.58 -33.58
N ASP A 481 9.23 12.02 -32.64
CA ASP A 481 10.65 11.65 -32.57
C ASP A 481 10.90 10.42 -31.69
N GLU A 482 9.84 9.81 -31.15
CA GLU A 482 9.91 8.83 -30.06
C GLU A 482 9.28 7.47 -30.41
N VAL A 483 8.93 7.23 -31.69
CA VAL A 483 8.31 5.97 -32.15
C VAL A 483 9.13 4.74 -31.77
N ASN A 484 10.46 4.86 -31.72
CA ASN A 484 11.34 3.76 -31.32
C ASN A 484 11.32 3.45 -29.82
N ALA A 485 10.84 4.41 -29.01
CA ALA A 485 10.76 4.31 -27.55
C ALA A 485 9.47 3.62 -27.07
N PHE A 486 8.52 3.40 -27.98
CA PHE A 486 7.22 2.80 -27.71
C PHE A 486 6.94 1.63 -28.64
N ARG A 487 6.54 0.50 -28.06
CA ARG A 487 6.24 -0.74 -28.79
C ARG A 487 4.87 -1.27 -28.40
N GLU A 488 4.58 -2.48 -28.89
CA GLU A 488 3.47 -3.26 -28.35
C GLU A 488 3.76 -3.58 -26.88
N ILE A 489 2.93 -3.09 -25.97
CA ILE A 489 3.08 -3.29 -24.53
C ILE A 489 1.85 -4.05 -24.01
N PRO A 490 2.02 -5.02 -23.09
CA PRO A 490 0.88 -5.70 -22.50
C PRO A 490 -0.06 -4.76 -21.74
N LEU A 491 -1.37 -4.98 -21.86
CA LEU A 491 -2.37 -4.15 -21.16
C LEU A 491 -2.15 -4.12 -19.64
N TYR A 492 -1.75 -5.23 -19.03
CA TYR A 492 -1.51 -5.26 -17.58
C TYR A 492 -0.40 -4.30 -17.14
N MET A 493 0.56 -3.96 -18.01
CA MET A 493 1.56 -2.92 -17.75
C MET A 493 0.97 -1.52 -17.79
N PHE A 494 0.07 -1.23 -18.75
CA PHE A 494 -0.69 0.02 -18.76
C PHE A 494 -1.49 0.18 -17.46
N ILE A 495 -2.21 -0.86 -17.04
CA ILE A 495 -2.98 -0.83 -15.80
C ILE A 495 -2.05 -0.62 -14.59
N PHE A 496 -0.92 -1.32 -14.53
CA PHE A 496 0.02 -1.20 -13.42
C PHE A 496 0.61 0.22 -13.32
N VAL A 497 1.09 0.79 -14.43
CA VAL A 497 1.60 2.18 -14.45
C VAL A 497 0.50 3.17 -14.07
N THR A 498 -0.71 2.98 -14.59
CA THR A 498 -1.87 3.80 -14.21
C THR A 498 -2.11 3.76 -12.72
N SER A 499 -2.11 2.56 -12.12
CA SER A 499 -2.22 2.37 -10.68
C SER A 499 -1.13 3.11 -9.91
N CYS A 500 0.13 3.09 -10.37
CA CYS A 500 1.23 3.83 -9.75
C CYS A 500 0.95 5.34 -9.75
N ILE A 501 0.54 5.89 -10.89
CA ILE A 501 0.24 7.32 -11.01
C ILE A 501 -0.98 7.70 -10.15
N LEU A 502 -2.05 6.91 -10.17
CA LEU A 502 -3.22 7.11 -9.32
C LEU A 502 -2.86 7.11 -7.83
N SER A 503 -1.95 6.24 -7.40
CA SER A 503 -1.46 6.18 -6.01
C SER A 503 -0.72 7.45 -5.60
N ILE A 504 0.03 8.07 -6.53
CA ILE A 504 0.74 9.35 -6.28
C ILE A 504 -0.23 10.51 -6.03
N HIS A 505 -1.41 10.44 -6.64
CA HIS A 505 -2.45 11.47 -6.63
C HIS A 505 -3.65 11.15 -5.72
N ASP A 506 -3.62 10.04 -4.97
CA ASP A 506 -4.74 9.53 -4.15
C ASP A 506 -6.08 9.46 -4.91
N ARG A 507 -6.01 8.91 -6.12
CA ARG A 507 -7.19 8.69 -6.97
C ARG A 507 -7.48 7.20 -7.12
N THR A 508 -8.75 6.91 -7.38
CA THR A 508 -9.27 5.60 -7.78
C THR A 508 -9.86 5.75 -9.17
N ALA A 509 -9.70 4.72 -10.01
CA ALA A 509 -10.22 4.75 -11.36
C ALA A 509 -10.88 3.44 -11.77
N THR A 510 -11.92 3.54 -12.59
CA THR A 510 -12.34 2.43 -13.46
C THR A 510 -11.68 2.62 -14.81
N VAL A 511 -10.94 1.63 -15.27
CA VAL A 511 -10.28 1.68 -16.57
C VAL A 511 -11.15 1.01 -17.61
N HIS A 512 -11.37 1.67 -18.73
CA HIS A 512 -12.14 1.18 -19.87
C HIS A 512 -11.19 0.97 -21.05
N LEU A 513 -11.33 -0.14 -21.77
CA LEU A 513 -10.53 -0.38 -22.97
C LEU A 513 -11.36 -0.23 -24.25
N ALA A 514 -10.97 0.71 -25.09
CA ALA A 514 -11.39 0.83 -26.48
C ALA A 514 -10.23 0.39 -27.40
N ALA A 515 -10.22 -0.90 -27.72
CA ALA A 515 -9.27 -1.49 -28.65
C ALA A 515 -9.90 -2.67 -29.38
N CYS A 516 -9.43 -2.96 -30.59
CA CYS A 516 -9.73 -4.22 -31.26
C CYS A 516 -9.11 -5.38 -30.47
N LEU A 517 -9.83 -6.49 -30.31
CA LEU A 517 -9.34 -7.69 -29.63
C LEU A 517 -9.30 -8.88 -30.58
N GLY A 518 -8.99 -8.60 -31.85
CA GLY A 518 -8.75 -9.60 -32.87
C GLY A 518 -7.48 -10.40 -32.63
N ARG A 519 -7.39 -11.58 -33.22
CA ARG A 519 -6.18 -12.40 -33.19
C ARG A 519 -5.23 -12.03 -34.34
N GLY A 520 -3.95 -11.91 -34.04
CA GLY A 520 -2.90 -11.81 -35.05
C GLY A 520 -2.45 -13.19 -35.55
N GLY A 521 -2.82 -13.57 -36.77
CA GLY A 521 -2.20 -14.68 -37.51
C GLY A 521 -2.54 -16.12 -37.10
N SER A 522 -1.99 -17.07 -37.87
CA SER A 522 -1.90 -18.52 -37.59
C SER A 522 -0.90 -18.80 -36.46
N PRO A 523 -1.04 -19.87 -35.64
CA PRO A 523 -1.69 -21.15 -35.94
C PRO A 523 -3.14 -21.28 -35.47
N ALA A 524 -3.73 -22.47 -35.63
CA ALA A 524 -5.11 -22.77 -35.27
C ALA A 524 -5.37 -22.66 -33.75
N ARG A 525 -6.60 -22.19 -33.45
CA ARG A 525 -7.26 -22.08 -32.14
C ARG A 525 -6.76 -23.07 -31.08
N PRO A 526 -6.06 -22.61 -30.02
CA PRO A 526 -5.81 -23.43 -28.84
C PRO A 526 -7.15 -23.87 -28.23
N GLU A 527 -7.22 -25.09 -27.71
CA GLU A 527 -8.46 -25.66 -27.19
C GLU A 527 -9.07 -24.83 -26.05
N GLU A 528 -8.20 -24.20 -25.26
CA GLU A 528 -8.51 -23.29 -24.16
C GLU A 528 -9.25 -22.03 -24.61
N TRP A 529 -9.02 -21.54 -25.83
CA TRP A 529 -9.77 -20.41 -26.39
C TRP A 529 -11.21 -20.80 -26.71
N ARG A 530 -11.49 -22.10 -26.89
CA ARG A 530 -12.86 -22.61 -27.08
C ARG A 530 -13.64 -22.69 -25.80
N THR A 531 -12.93 -22.89 -24.68
CA THR A 531 -13.55 -22.96 -23.35
C THR A 531 -13.77 -21.57 -22.77
N GLN A 532 -13.11 -20.54 -23.32
CA GLN A 532 -13.48 -19.15 -23.05
C GLN A 532 -14.84 -18.83 -23.66
N TYR A 533 -15.78 -18.47 -22.78
CA TYR A 533 -17.19 -18.29 -23.14
C TYR A 533 -17.47 -17.06 -24.03
N ALA A 534 -16.57 -16.07 -24.08
CA ALA A 534 -16.74 -14.81 -24.82
C ALA A 534 -15.95 -14.76 -26.14
N TYR A 535 -15.68 -15.89 -26.76
CA TYR A 535 -14.91 -15.95 -28.01
C TYR A 535 -15.79 -15.90 -29.26
N THR A 536 -15.50 -14.99 -30.21
CA THR A 536 -16.26 -14.83 -31.47
C THR A 536 -15.57 -15.46 -32.67
N SER A 537 -16.34 -15.66 -33.74
CA SER A 537 -15.84 -16.12 -35.04
C SER A 537 -14.87 -15.12 -35.67
N ASP A 538 -13.98 -15.60 -36.55
CA ASP A 538 -13.06 -14.73 -37.29
C ASP A 538 -13.84 -13.71 -38.15
N GLY A 539 -13.35 -12.47 -38.21
CA GLY A 539 -13.98 -11.37 -38.94
C GLY A 539 -15.17 -10.72 -38.23
N THR A 540 -15.47 -11.12 -36.99
CA THR A 540 -16.55 -10.49 -36.21
C THR A 540 -16.15 -9.07 -35.80
N VAL A 541 -17.04 -8.12 -36.07
CA VAL A 541 -16.94 -6.72 -35.67
C VAL A 541 -18.13 -6.38 -34.78
N MET A 542 -17.85 -5.74 -33.65
CA MET A 542 -18.85 -5.16 -32.76
C MET A 542 -19.10 -3.70 -33.15
N THR A 543 -20.37 -3.35 -33.23
CA THR A 543 -20.88 -1.99 -33.44
C THR A 543 -21.94 -1.64 -32.39
N VAL A 544 -22.31 -0.37 -32.33
CA VAL A 544 -23.44 0.12 -31.54
C VAL A 544 -24.23 1.11 -32.39
N ASN A 545 -25.55 1.05 -32.25
CA ASN A 545 -26.43 2.06 -32.83
C ASN A 545 -26.39 3.31 -31.95
N MET A 546 -25.86 4.42 -32.47
CA MET A 546 -25.79 5.69 -31.74
C MET A 546 -26.81 6.68 -32.29
N ASP A 547 -27.42 7.43 -31.38
CA ASP A 547 -28.21 8.61 -31.74
C ASP A 547 -27.24 9.76 -32.07
N ASP A 548 -27.26 10.25 -33.30
CA ASP A 548 -26.27 11.20 -33.83
C ASP A 548 -26.28 12.58 -33.14
N ARG A 549 -27.25 12.84 -32.24
CA ARG A 549 -27.57 14.18 -31.74
C ARG A 549 -26.58 14.78 -30.75
N ASP A 550 -25.72 13.97 -30.10
CA ASP A 550 -24.78 14.42 -29.05
C ASP A 550 -23.31 14.02 -29.33
N MET A 551 -22.93 13.83 -30.60
CA MET A 551 -21.56 13.42 -30.94
C MET A 551 -20.54 14.57 -30.90
N ASP A 552 -19.51 14.46 -30.04
CA ASP A 552 -18.25 15.21 -30.23
C ASP A 552 -17.62 14.83 -31.58
N THR A 553 -17.73 15.76 -32.53
CA THR A 553 -17.35 15.52 -33.92
C THR A 553 -15.84 15.35 -34.09
N GLU A 554 -15.01 15.95 -33.23
CA GLU A 554 -13.55 15.85 -33.33
C GLU A 554 -13.08 14.49 -32.82
N LEU A 555 -13.55 14.08 -31.63
CA LEU A 555 -13.26 12.76 -31.09
C LEU A 555 -13.76 11.65 -32.02
N PHE A 556 -15.01 11.75 -32.51
CA PHE A 556 -15.56 10.76 -33.41
C PHE A 556 -14.75 10.65 -34.70
N ARG A 557 -14.23 11.77 -35.24
CA ARG A 557 -13.36 11.76 -36.42
C ARG A 557 -12.03 11.05 -36.14
N ALA A 558 -11.42 11.28 -34.97
CA ALA A 558 -10.20 10.58 -34.56
C ALA A 558 -10.43 9.06 -34.47
N LEU A 559 -11.49 8.64 -33.77
CA LEU A 559 -11.86 7.24 -33.61
C LEU A 559 -12.27 6.59 -34.93
N ARG A 560 -12.97 7.32 -35.81
CA ARG A 560 -13.28 6.86 -37.17
C ARG A 560 -12.03 6.63 -38.00
N SER A 561 -11.04 7.48 -37.85
CA SER A 561 -9.77 7.27 -38.53
C SER A 561 -9.01 6.06 -38.00
N LEU A 562 -9.15 5.73 -36.73
CA LEU A 562 -8.47 4.60 -36.09
C LEU A 562 -9.18 3.26 -36.35
N PHE A 563 -10.51 3.25 -36.25
CA PHE A 563 -11.33 2.03 -36.25
C PHE A 563 -12.20 1.86 -37.52
N GLY A 564 -12.33 2.89 -38.37
CA GLY A 564 -13.25 2.88 -39.52
C GLY A 564 -12.67 2.36 -40.85
N GLY A 565 -11.46 1.80 -40.84
CA GLY A 565 -10.67 1.52 -42.05
C GLY A 565 -10.25 0.07 -42.27
N ARG A 566 -11.07 -0.94 -41.94
CA ARG A 566 -10.73 -2.34 -42.21
C ARG A 566 -11.82 -3.12 -42.92
#